data_AF-A0A183JIZ0-F1
#
_entry.id   AF-A0A183JIZ0-F1
#
_cell.length_a   1.000
_cell.length_b   1.000
_cell.length_c   1.000
_cell.angle_alpha   90.00
_cell.angle_beta   90.00
_cell.angle_gamma   90.00
#
_symmetry.space_group_name_H-M   'P 1'
#
loop_
_entity.id
_entity.type
_entity.pdbx_description
1 polymer ?
#
loop_
_entity_poly.entity_id
_entity_poly.type
_entity_poly.pdbx_seq_one_letter_code
_entity_poly.pdbx_strand_id
1 'polypeptide(L)'
;MPDRTINLGEHSEHLNKQFHYFESVNMILFFISLEDVYRFTYVQGNKFVNHQTFKLFEDIVNSPDLTKKDILVFLNKYDILKSIISQINNDTTQITINKEDDKTE
;
A
#
# COMPACT_ATOMS: atom_id res chain seq x y z
N MET A 1 20.84 -0.50 24.95
CA MET A 1 19.57 0.25 25.00
C MET A 1 18.47 -0.68 24.53
N PRO A 2 17.31 -0.77 25.20
CA PRO A 2 16.19 -1.52 24.67
C PRO A 2 15.68 -0.87 23.38
N ASP A 3 15.28 -1.68 22.41
CA ASP A 3 14.70 -1.19 21.17
C ASP A 3 13.35 -0.50 21.47
N ARG A 4 13.20 0.73 20.98
CA ARG A 4 11.97 1.52 21.13
C ARG A 4 11.33 1.72 19.77
N THR A 5 10.10 1.26 19.62
CA THR A 5 9.28 1.53 18.43
C THR A 5 8.39 2.74 18.67
N ILE A 6 8.26 3.60 17.66
CA ILE A 6 7.35 4.75 17.67
C ILE A 6 6.36 4.55 16.52
N ASN A 7 5.06 4.53 16.81
CA ASN A 7 4.02 4.44 15.79
C ASN A 7 3.61 5.85 15.33
N LEU A 8 3.74 6.09 14.04
CA LEU A 8 3.46 7.37 13.39
C LEU A 8 2.08 7.42 12.72
N GLY A 9 1.38 6.29 12.62
CA GLY A 9 0.11 6.18 11.88
C GLY A 9 -1.07 6.94 12.50
N GLU A 10 -1.04 7.23 13.81
CA GLU A 10 -2.14 7.91 14.51
C GLU A 10 -2.14 9.45 14.33
N HIS A 11 -1.10 10.03 13.74
CA HIS A 11 -0.95 11.48 13.53
C HIS A 11 -0.83 11.86 12.04
N SER A 12 -1.54 11.12 11.19
CA SER A 12 -1.35 11.11 9.74
C SER A 12 -1.56 12.44 9.03
N GLU A 13 -2.37 13.36 9.56
CA GLU A 13 -2.77 14.57 8.83
C GLU A 13 -1.61 15.54 8.53
N HIS A 14 -0.48 15.46 9.26
CA HIS A 14 0.70 16.30 9.01
C HIS A 14 2.03 15.61 9.31
N LEU A 15 2.13 14.31 9.02
CA LEU A 15 3.30 13.48 9.33
C LEU A 15 4.63 14.07 8.87
N ASN A 16 4.64 14.68 7.69
CA ASN A 16 5.80 15.34 7.12
C ASN A 16 6.33 16.51 7.95
N LYS A 17 5.46 17.21 8.71
CA LYS A 17 5.85 18.30 9.62
C LYS A 17 6.47 17.81 10.92
N GLN A 18 6.53 16.50 11.14
CA GLN A 18 6.99 15.90 12.39
C GLN A 18 8.31 15.14 12.22
N PHE A 19 8.88 15.07 11.01
CA PHE A 19 10.09 14.29 10.72
C PHE A 19 11.31 14.72 11.53
N HIS A 20 11.43 16.01 11.87
CA HIS A 20 12.49 16.54 12.74
C HIS A 20 12.49 15.94 14.16
N TYR A 21 11.36 15.41 14.64
CA TYR A 21 11.32 14.70 15.93
C TYR A 21 11.97 13.30 15.87
N PHE A 22 12.24 12.79 14.66
CA PHE A 22 12.67 11.43 14.42
C PHE A 22 14.09 11.32 13.86
N GLU A 23 14.89 12.40 13.88
CA GLU A 23 16.30 12.37 13.48
C GLU A 23 17.12 11.30 14.25
N SER A 24 16.71 10.97 15.47
CA SER A 24 17.40 9.99 16.32
C SER A 24 17.03 8.52 16.03
N VAL A 25 16.03 8.24 15.19
CA VAL A 25 15.64 6.85 14.90
C VAL A 25 16.70 6.14 14.08
N ASN A 26 16.85 4.83 14.29
CA ASN A 26 17.82 4.02 13.56
C ASN A 26 17.28 3.54 12.20
N MET A 27 15.97 3.29 12.12
CA MET A 27 15.32 2.70 10.95
C MET A 27 13.86 3.17 10.87
N ILE A 28 13.35 3.23 9.65
CA ILE A 28 11.94 3.49 9.36
C ILE A 28 11.31 2.19 8.86
N LEU A 29 10.22 1.77 9.51
CA LEU A 29 9.39 0.67 9.05
C LEU A 29 8.16 1.24 8.33
N PHE A 30 8.10 1.08 7.01
CA PHE A 30 7.02 1.60 6.20
C PHE A 30 6.07 0.48 5.76
N PHE A 31 4.82 0.52 6.21
CA PHE A 31 3.83 -0.51 5.90
C PHE A 31 2.88 -0.02 4.81
N ILE A 32 2.74 -0.81 3.74
CA ILE A 32 1.80 -0.55 2.66
C ILE A 32 0.87 -1.75 2.47
N SER A 33 -0.42 -1.49 2.31
CA SER A 33 -1.43 -2.52 2.09
C SER A 33 -1.52 -2.84 0.59
N LEU A 34 -1.16 -4.07 0.21
CA LEU A 34 -1.23 -4.53 -1.18
C LEU A 34 -2.65 -4.54 -1.73
N GLU A 35 -3.64 -4.86 -0.88
CA GLU A 35 -5.06 -4.73 -1.21
C GLU A 35 -5.40 -3.30 -1.63
N ASP A 36 -5.02 -2.31 -0.81
CA ASP A 36 -5.41 -0.92 -1.05
C ASP A 36 -4.76 -0.38 -2.33
N VAL A 37 -3.49 -0.73 -2.56
CA VAL A 37 -2.79 -0.44 -3.82
C VAL A 37 -3.53 -1.08 -5.01
N TYR A 38 -3.84 -2.37 -4.92
CA TYR A 38 -4.53 -3.08 -6.00
C TYR A 38 -5.89 -2.45 -6.32
N ARG A 39 -6.74 -2.25 -5.31
CA ARG A 39 -8.08 -1.63 -5.48
C ARG A 39 -7.96 -0.23 -6.09
N PHE A 40 -7.02 0.58 -5.61
CA PHE A 40 -6.82 1.93 -6.13
C PHE A 40 -6.38 1.91 -7.60
N THR A 41 -5.41 1.08 -7.95
CA THR A 41 -4.91 0.97 -9.33
C THR A 41 -5.98 0.48 -10.31
N TYR A 42 -6.78 -0.50 -9.88
CA TYR A 42 -7.87 -1.04 -10.67
C TYR A 42 -8.99 -0.02 -10.90
N VAL A 43 -9.43 0.67 -9.83
CA VAL A 43 -10.53 1.64 -9.90
C VAL A 43 -10.15 2.92 -10.66
N GLN A 44 -8.90 3.38 -10.51
CA GLN A 44 -8.44 4.65 -11.09
C GLN A 44 -7.72 4.49 -12.44
N GLY A 45 -7.75 3.30 -13.04
CA GLY A 45 -7.17 3.03 -14.36
C GLY A 45 -5.65 3.30 -14.42
N ASN A 46 -4.89 2.75 -13.48
CA ASN A 46 -3.43 2.88 -13.38
C ASN A 46 -2.88 4.29 -13.07
N LYS A 47 -3.67 5.18 -12.46
CA LYS A 47 -3.15 6.46 -11.94
C LYS A 47 -2.46 6.27 -10.58
N PHE A 48 -1.30 5.61 -10.55
CA PHE A 48 -0.49 5.41 -9.34
C PHE A 48 -0.11 6.73 -8.63
N VAL A 49 -0.07 7.84 -9.37
CA VAL A 49 0.53 9.12 -8.96
C VAL A 49 -0.20 9.83 -7.80
N ASN A 50 -1.49 9.58 -7.58
CA ASN A 50 -2.29 10.36 -6.63
C ASN A 50 -2.64 9.64 -5.31
N HIS A 51 -2.05 8.47 -5.04
CA HIS A 51 -2.34 7.79 -3.77
C HIS A 51 -1.54 8.42 -2.62
N GLN A 52 -2.23 8.74 -1.53
CA GLN A 52 -1.64 9.37 -0.35
C GLN A 52 -0.43 8.60 0.23
N THR A 53 -0.44 7.26 0.16
CA THR A 53 0.67 6.44 0.65
C THR A 53 1.94 6.59 -0.18
N PHE A 54 1.82 6.73 -1.51
CA PHE A 54 2.99 6.96 -2.36
C PHE A 54 3.57 8.36 -2.14
N LYS A 55 2.69 9.36 -2.00
CA LYS A 55 3.11 10.71 -1.63
C LYS A 55 3.82 10.76 -0.28
N LEU A 56 3.30 10.07 0.73
CA LEU A 56 3.97 9.98 2.04
C LEU A 56 5.33 9.29 1.94
N PHE A 57 5.43 8.21 1.17
CA PHE A 57 6.71 7.54 0.95
C PHE A 57 7.71 8.46 0.24
N GLU A 58 7.27 9.20 -0.77
CA GLU A 58 8.08 10.21 -1.45
C GLU A 58 8.55 11.30 -0.48
N ASP A 59 7.66 11.82 0.38
CA ASP A 59 7.99 12.80 1.40
C ASP A 59 9.04 12.25 2.39
N ILE A 60 8.96 10.96 2.78
CA ILE A 60 9.93 10.31 3.67
C ILE A 60 11.30 10.19 3.00
N VAL A 61 11.35 9.66 1.78
CA VAL A 61 12.61 9.37 1.07
C VAL A 61 13.35 10.65 0.71
N ASN A 62 12.62 11.74 0.45
CA ASN A 62 13.18 13.05 0.12
C ASN A 62 13.39 13.96 1.34
N SER A 63 13.04 13.53 2.55
CA SER A 63 13.18 14.34 3.76
C SER A 63 14.65 14.53 4.16
N PRO A 64 15.12 15.76 4.36
CA PRO A 64 16.44 16.04 4.93
C PRO A 64 16.62 15.41 6.33
N ASP A 65 15.57 15.40 7.14
CA ASP A 65 15.60 14.95 8.54
C ASP A 65 15.70 13.42 8.66
N LEU A 66 15.26 12.71 7.61
CA LEU A 66 15.30 11.25 7.51
C LEU A 66 16.39 10.77 6.54
N THR A 67 17.26 11.68 6.09
CA THR A 67 18.35 11.37 5.16
C THR A 67 19.31 10.37 5.81
N LYS A 68 19.69 9.33 5.05
CA LYS A 68 20.58 8.21 5.46
C LYS A 68 19.98 7.25 6.50
N LYS A 69 18.66 7.28 6.75
CA LYS A 69 18.00 6.24 7.54
C LYS A 69 17.70 5.02 6.67
N ASP A 70 17.90 3.83 7.23
CA ASP A 70 17.46 2.60 6.58
C ASP A 70 15.92 2.56 6.57
N ILE A 71 15.35 2.28 5.41
CA ILE A 71 13.90 2.16 5.23
C ILE A 71 13.58 0.73 4.85
N LEU A 72 12.82 0.04 5.71
CA LEU A 72 12.29 -1.29 5.42
C LEU A 72 10.82 -1.17 5.03
N VAL A 73 10.51 -1.58 3.80
CA VAL A 73 9.15 -1.52 3.24
C VAL A 73 8.47 -2.88 3.38
N PHE A 74 7.36 -2.91 4.11
CA PHE A 74 6.51 -4.09 4.25
C PHE A 74 5.32 -4.00 3.30
N LEU A 75 5.31 -4.88 2.30
CA LEU A 75 4.16 -5.12 1.43
C LEU A 75 3.16 -6.05 2.16
N ASN A 76 2.24 -5.45 2.89
CA ASN A 76 1.33 -6.13 3.81
C ASN A 76 0.00 -6.54 3.15
N LYS A 77 -0.77 -7.40 3.83
CA LYS A 77 -2.09 -7.90 3.40
C LYS A 77 -2.08 -8.67 2.06
N TYR A 78 -1.00 -9.40 1.81
CA TYR A 78 -0.87 -10.22 0.60
C TYR A 78 -1.94 -11.33 0.53
N ASP A 79 -2.28 -11.91 1.68
CA ASP A 79 -3.36 -12.89 1.84
C ASP A 79 -4.71 -12.35 1.34
N ILE A 80 -5.03 -11.10 1.68
CA ILE A 80 -6.27 -10.44 1.22
C ILE A 80 -6.22 -10.20 -0.29
N LEU A 81 -5.11 -9.66 -0.80
CA LEU A 81 -4.92 -9.48 -2.25
C LEU A 81 -5.12 -10.81 -3.00
N LYS A 82 -4.53 -11.89 -2.49
CA LYS A 82 -4.68 -13.23 -3.07
C LYS A 82 -6.14 -13.69 -3.10
N SER A 83 -6.90 -13.42 -2.04
CA SER A 83 -8.35 -13.72 -1.99
C SER A 83 -9.12 -12.92 -3.04
N ILE A 84 -8.85 -11.63 -3.18
CA ILE A 84 -9.51 -10.76 -4.17
C ILE A 84 -9.26 -11.27 -5.60
N ILE A 85 -8.01 -11.55 -5.94
CA ILE A 85 -7.65 -12.06 -7.27
C ILE A 85 -8.33 -13.42 -7.53
N SER A 86 -8.38 -14.29 -6.52
CA SER A 86 -9.03 -15.60 -6.65
C SER A 86 -10.54 -15.47 -6.91
N GLN A 87 -11.22 -14.54 -6.23
CA GLN A 87 -12.64 -14.26 -6.46
C GLN A 87 -12.90 -13.75 -7.89
N ILE A 88 -12.10 -12.78 -8.36
CA ILE A 88 -12.22 -12.23 -9.73
C ILE A 88 -12.06 -13.33 -10.79
N ASN A 89 -11.10 -14.24 -10.60
CA ASN A 89 -10.88 -15.35 -11.53
C ASN A 89 -12.08 -16.31 -11.58
N ASN A 90 -12.68 -16.59 -10.42
CA ASN A 90 -13.87 -17.44 -10.35
C ASN A 90 -15.09 -16.76 -11.00
N ASP A 91 -15.30 -15.46 -10.78
CA ASP A 91 -16.39 -14.70 -11.38
C ASP A 91 -16.26 -14.61 -12.91
N THR A 92 -15.03 -14.40 -13.41
CA THR A 92 -14.75 -14.39 -14.85
C THR A 92 -15.04 -15.75 -15.50
N THR A 93 -14.74 -16.83 -14.77
CA THR A 93 -15.01 -18.21 -15.24
C THR A 93 -16.52 -18.47 -15.35
N GLN A 94 -17.32 -18.02 -14.37
CA GLN A 94 -18.79 -18.15 -14.43
C GLN A 94 -19.42 -17.32 -15.57
N ILE A 95 -18.91 -16.11 -15.84
CA ILE A 95 -19.41 -15.29 -16.96
C ILE A 95 -19.14 -15.95 -18.32
N THR A 96 -17.99 -16.63 -18.49
CA THR A 96 -17.69 -17.34 -19.74
C THR A 96 -18.58 -18.57 -19.91
N ILE A 97 -18.80 -19.35 -18.85
CA ILE A 97 -19.70 -20.53 -18.88
C ILE A 97 -21.12 -20.10 -19.24
N ASN A 98 -21.66 -19.07 -18.57
CA ASN A 98 -23.02 -18.58 -18.83
C ASN A 98 -23.19 -18.00 -20.25
N LYS A 99 -22.11 -17.57 -20.92
CA LYS A 99 -22.15 -17.10 -22.32
C LYS A 99 -22.03 -18.22 -23.35
N GLU A 100 -21.51 -19.39 -22.97
CA GLU A 100 -21.47 -20.57 -23.83
C GLU A 100 -22.83 -21.28 -23.84
N ASP A 101 -23.53 -21.31 -22.70
CA ASP A 101 -24.87 -21.91 -22.60
C ASP A 101 -25.94 -21.11 -23.39
N ASP A 102 -25.79 -19.78 -23.52
CA ASP A 102 -26.73 -18.88 -24.23
C ASP A 102 -26.53 -18.86 -25.77
N LYS A 103 -25.58 -19.64 -26.30
CA LYS A 103 -25.35 -19.79 -27.77
C LYS A 103 -25.87 -21.11 -28.34
N THR A 104 -26.58 -21.89 -27.54
CA THR A 104 -27.16 -23.18 -27.91
C THR A 104 -28.67 -23.17 -27.81
N GLU A 105 -29.32 -22.16 -28.41
CA GLU A 105 -30.73 -22.22 -28.85
C GLU A 105 -30.90 -21.57 -30.23
#